data_AF-A0A2H3C5Q9-F1
#
_entry.id   AF-A0A2H3C5Q9-F1
#
_cell.length_a   1.000
_cell.length_b   1.000
_cell.length_c   1.000
_cell.angle_alpha   90.00
_cell.angle_beta   90.00
_cell.angle_gamma   90.00
#
_symmetry.space_group_name_H-M   'P 1'
#
loop_
_entity.id
_entity.type
_entity.pdbx_description
1 polymer ?
#
loop_
_entity_poly.entity_id
_entity_poly.type
_entity_poly.pdbx_seq_one_letter_code
_entity_poly.pdbx_strand_id
1 'polypeptide(L)'
;MAAMQATLKRLEAELLKEKKARQDLQCDMESQATQQAQATDDNGQGQVARMEEELNQEHIVNAKLQKQLDDMVKSSGTSTDTEGPTISRPKGTAGTHFSIQVAMKLASSQEKDLKYKAIQLTWSKIPALAKANLYSAAREKHKYLKCFENDWATEELAKMYFKNLRGNHYHQGYLQVPDGYSHFKANSAQHNQSAPCIKRAKAVMLKHQEARAQKDASKHQQEAEEEPDIEKDSMGQQPEEMQVDRENNEDHGEGASAAGDQDSESHGGDKE
;
A
#
# COMPACT_ATOMS: atom_id res chain seq x y z
N MET A 1 -30.43 85.58 -2.14
CA MET A 1 -29.42 85.80 -1.07
C MET A 1 -29.78 85.02 0.19
N ALA A 2 -30.92 85.27 0.87
CA ALA A 2 -31.29 84.58 2.11
C ALA A 2 -31.41 83.05 2.01
N ALA A 3 -32.01 82.52 0.93
CA ALA A 3 -32.14 81.07 0.73
C ALA A 3 -30.78 80.35 0.62
N MET A 4 -29.80 80.97 -0.05
CA MET A 4 -28.44 80.43 -0.20
C MET A 4 -27.67 80.44 1.13
N GLN A 5 -27.93 81.43 1.97
CA GLN A 5 -27.33 81.52 3.29
C GLN A 5 -27.92 80.47 4.26
N ALA A 6 -29.21 80.14 4.11
CA ALA A 6 -29.84 79.06 4.86
C ALA A 6 -29.32 77.67 4.46
N THR A 7 -29.10 77.44 3.16
CA THR A 7 -28.51 76.17 2.69
C THR A 7 -27.07 75.98 3.16
N LEU A 8 -26.27 77.04 3.19
CA LEU A 8 -24.89 76.99 3.70
C LEU A 8 -24.85 76.61 5.19
N LYS A 9 -25.67 77.25 6.03
CA LYS A 9 -25.75 76.92 7.46
C LYS A 9 -26.18 75.48 7.72
N ARG A 10 -27.08 74.95 6.88
CA ARG A 10 -27.50 73.54 6.98
C ARG A 10 -26.35 72.58 6.65
N LEU A 11 -25.60 72.86 5.58
CA LEU A 11 -24.44 72.05 5.19
C LEU A 11 -23.33 72.12 6.25
N GLU A 12 -23.08 73.28 6.84
CA GLU A 12 -22.13 73.42 7.94
C GLU A 12 -22.53 72.57 9.16
N ALA A 13 -23.80 72.56 9.52
CA ALA A 13 -24.32 71.75 10.62
C ALA A 13 -24.22 70.23 10.33
N GLU A 14 -24.54 69.81 9.10
CA GLU A 14 -24.40 68.41 8.66
C GLU A 14 -22.94 67.96 8.68
N LEU A 15 -22.01 68.80 8.20
CA LEU A 15 -20.57 68.52 8.21
C LEU A 15 -20.03 68.38 9.64
N LEU A 16 -20.50 69.22 10.57
CA LEU A 16 -20.09 69.16 11.98
C LEU A 16 -20.63 67.89 12.67
N LYS A 17 -21.87 67.49 12.32
CA LYS A 17 -22.47 66.23 12.79
C LYS A 17 -21.70 65.01 12.27
N GLU A 18 -21.31 65.02 11.00
CA GLU A 18 -20.53 63.93 10.40
C GLU A 18 -19.13 63.82 11.01
N LYS A 19 -18.45 64.95 11.23
CA LYS A 19 -17.15 64.97 11.91
C LYS A 19 -17.22 64.36 13.31
N LYS A 20 -18.25 64.69 14.08
CA LYS A 20 -18.46 64.11 15.40
C LYS A 20 -18.70 62.59 15.32
N ALA A 21 -19.56 62.14 14.41
CA ALA A 21 -19.81 60.71 14.22
C ALA A 21 -18.55 59.91 13.84
N ARG A 22 -17.66 60.49 13.01
CA ARG A 22 -16.38 59.87 12.67
C ARG A 22 -15.43 59.82 13.87
N GLN A 23 -15.41 60.87 14.70
CA GLN A 23 -14.59 60.90 15.91
C GLN A 23 -15.06 59.85 16.93
N ASP A 24 -16.37 59.72 17.12
CA ASP A 24 -16.95 58.71 18.02
C ASP A 24 -16.60 57.29 17.51
N LEU A 25 -16.73 57.04 16.21
CA LEU A 25 -16.36 55.75 15.60
C LEU A 25 -14.87 55.43 15.76
N GLN A 26 -14.00 56.45 15.66
CA GLN A 26 -12.57 56.27 15.87
C GLN A 26 -12.26 55.89 17.34
N CYS A 27 -12.91 56.55 18.30
CA CYS A 27 -12.79 56.19 19.72
C CYS A 27 -13.27 54.77 20.02
N ASP A 28 -14.35 54.32 19.38
CA ASP A 28 -14.86 52.95 19.54
C ASP A 28 -13.88 51.91 18.96
N MET A 29 -13.31 52.18 17.79
CA MET A 29 -12.29 51.31 17.18
C MET A 29 -11.02 51.20 18.03
N GLU A 30 -10.53 52.31 18.58
CA GLU A 30 -9.34 52.32 19.45
C GLU A 30 -9.59 51.57 20.76
N SER A 31 -10.80 51.70 21.33
CA SER A 31 -11.22 50.95 22.52
C SER A 31 -11.34 49.45 22.23
N GLN A 32 -11.85 49.07 21.06
CA GLN A 32 -11.96 47.67 20.65
C GLN A 32 -10.58 47.04 20.37
N ALA A 33 -9.65 47.79 19.77
CA ALA A 33 -8.29 47.34 19.52
C ALA A 33 -7.51 47.10 20.82
N THR A 34 -7.67 47.97 21.83
CA THR A 34 -7.04 47.77 23.15
C THR A 34 -7.62 46.58 23.90
N GLN A 35 -8.94 46.36 23.83
CA GLN A 35 -9.57 45.17 24.42
C GLN A 35 -9.13 43.86 23.75
N GLN A 36 -8.95 43.84 22.42
CA GLN A 36 -8.42 42.66 21.72
C GLN A 36 -6.95 42.37 22.07
N ALA A 37 -6.11 43.40 22.18
CA ALA A 37 -4.70 43.23 22.56
C ALA A 37 -4.53 42.63 23.96
N GLN A 38 -5.38 43.02 24.92
CA GLN A 38 -5.34 42.48 26.28
C GLN A 38 -5.87 41.04 26.37
N ALA A 39 -6.83 40.64 25.52
CA ALA A 39 -7.35 39.28 25.52
C ALA A 39 -6.40 38.23 24.90
N THR A 40 -5.42 38.65 24.10
CA THR A 40 -4.44 37.75 23.46
C THR A 40 -3.25 37.38 24.34
N ASP A 41 -2.89 38.21 25.32
CA ASP A 41 -1.66 37.99 26.11
C ASP A 41 -1.80 36.86 27.14
N ASP A 42 -2.94 36.75 27.83
CA ASP A 42 -3.14 35.73 28.88
C ASP A 42 -3.40 34.32 28.33
N ASN A 43 -3.98 34.19 27.14
CA ASN A 43 -4.23 32.88 26.51
C ASN A 43 -3.04 32.39 25.69
N GLY A 44 -2.24 33.29 25.12
CA GLY A 44 -1.05 32.96 24.33
C GLY A 44 0.10 32.42 25.18
N GLN A 45 0.38 33.05 26.32
CA GLN A 45 1.46 32.61 27.21
C GLN A 45 1.23 31.20 27.76
N GLY A 46 -0.01 30.84 28.09
CA GLY A 46 -0.36 29.49 28.52
C GLY A 46 -0.17 28.42 27.44
N GLN A 47 -0.41 28.75 26.16
CA GLN A 47 -0.20 27.81 25.06
C GLN A 47 1.28 27.61 24.75
N VAL A 48 2.09 28.66 24.82
CA VAL A 48 3.55 28.56 24.64
C VAL A 48 4.18 27.69 25.73
N ALA A 49 3.81 27.92 26.99
CA ALA A 49 4.29 27.10 28.11
C ALA A 49 3.92 25.61 27.96
N ARG A 50 2.70 25.31 27.47
CA ARG A 50 2.27 23.93 27.20
C ARG A 50 3.06 23.28 26.06
N MET A 51 3.31 24.01 24.97
CA MET A 51 4.11 23.50 23.85
C MET A 51 5.57 23.26 24.27
N GLU A 52 6.15 24.14 25.09
CA GLU A 52 7.51 23.95 25.61
C GLU A 52 7.61 22.72 26.53
N GLU A 53 6.58 22.47 27.35
CA GLU A 53 6.51 21.27 28.18
C GLU A 53 6.38 19.99 27.33
N GLU A 54 5.52 20.00 26.31
CA GLU A 54 5.36 18.88 25.37
C GLU A 54 6.67 18.59 24.61
N LEU A 55 7.35 19.62 24.11
CA LEU A 55 8.64 19.48 23.42
C LEU A 55 9.71 18.86 24.34
N ASN A 56 9.77 19.28 25.61
CA ASN A 56 10.69 18.70 26.58
C ASN A 56 10.36 17.23 26.89
N GLN A 57 9.07 16.88 26.99
CA GLN A 57 8.66 15.48 27.17
C GLN A 57 9.08 14.62 25.97
N GLU A 58 8.88 15.09 24.75
CA GLU A 58 9.33 14.38 23.54
C GLU A 58 10.85 14.19 23.51
N HIS A 59 11.63 15.19 23.90
CA HIS A 59 13.08 15.07 23.99
C HIS A 59 13.52 13.99 24.99
N ILE A 60 12.85 13.88 26.15
CA ILE A 60 13.12 12.84 27.14
C ILE A 60 12.77 11.44 26.60
N VAL A 61 11.63 11.31 25.92
CA VAL A 61 11.19 10.04 25.31
C VAL A 61 12.15 9.61 24.20
N ASN A 62 12.56 10.53 23.33
CA ASN A 62 13.52 10.25 22.26
C ASN A 62 14.89 9.85 22.82
N ALA A 63 15.38 10.52 23.87
CA ALA A 63 16.63 10.14 24.53
C ALA A 63 16.54 8.72 25.14
N LYS A 64 15.39 8.35 25.71
CA LYS A 64 15.14 7.00 26.24
C LYS A 64 15.11 5.94 25.14
N LEU A 65 14.42 6.20 24.02
CA LEU A 65 14.38 5.31 22.86
C LEU A 65 15.76 5.13 22.24
N GLN A 66 16.55 6.21 22.11
CA GLN A 66 17.91 6.13 21.61
C GLN A 66 18.78 5.24 22.49
N LYS A 67 18.68 5.40 23.82
CA LYS A 67 19.37 4.54 24.77
C LYS A 67 18.96 3.06 24.64
N GLN A 68 17.66 2.78 24.44
CA GLN A 68 17.19 1.41 24.22
C GLN A 68 17.75 0.81 22.92
N LEU A 69 17.85 1.59 21.84
CA LEU A 69 18.49 1.15 20.60
C LEU A 69 19.97 0.85 20.82
N ASP A 70 20.69 1.73 21.53
CA ASP A 70 22.10 1.52 21.84
C ASP A 70 22.32 0.28 22.71
N ASP A 71 21.46 0.05 23.72
CA ASP A 71 21.49 -1.14 24.57
C ASP A 71 21.17 -2.42 23.78
N MET A 72 20.22 -2.36 22.82
CA MET A 72 19.92 -3.46 21.91
C MET A 72 21.07 -3.75 20.95
N VAL A 73 21.72 -2.73 20.40
CA VAL A 73 22.91 -2.89 19.54
C VAL A 73 24.06 -3.49 20.33
N LYS A 74 24.26 -3.03 21.57
CA LYS A 74 25.33 -3.51 22.45
C LYS A 74 25.08 -4.94 22.94
N SER A 75 23.83 -5.32 23.22
CA SER A 75 23.45 -6.69 23.59
C SER A 75 23.37 -7.63 22.38
N SER A 76 23.16 -7.12 21.17
CA SER A 76 23.16 -7.93 19.95
C SER A 76 24.57 -8.16 19.37
N GLY A 77 25.61 -7.54 19.93
CA GLY A 77 27.00 -7.71 19.53
C GLY A 77 27.66 -8.93 20.18
N THR A 78 27.54 -10.11 19.57
CA THR A 78 28.51 -11.23 19.54
C THR A 78 27.88 -12.53 18.99
N SER A 79 27.15 -12.45 17.88
CA SER A 79 26.96 -13.63 17.03
C SER A 79 27.45 -13.30 15.65
N THR A 80 28.76 -13.51 15.46
CA THR A 80 29.41 -13.56 14.15
C THR A 80 29.07 -14.83 13.37
N ASP A 81 28.15 -15.67 13.86
CA ASP A 81 27.61 -16.85 13.17
C ASP A 81 26.54 -16.48 12.15
N THR A 82 26.87 -15.56 11.25
CA THR A 82 26.23 -15.54 9.93
C THR A 82 27.26 -15.94 8.88
N GLU A 83 27.99 -17.03 9.14
CA GLU A 83 28.75 -17.79 8.14
C GLU A 83 27.80 -18.57 7.21
N GLY A 84 26.82 -17.86 6.63
CA GLY A 84 26.17 -18.34 5.43
C GLY A 84 27.15 -18.20 4.26
N PRO A 85 27.17 -19.14 3.29
CA PRO A 85 27.99 -19.00 2.10
C PRO A 85 27.71 -17.66 1.44
N THR A 86 28.74 -16.82 1.35
CA THR A 86 28.64 -15.49 0.74
C THR A 86 28.36 -15.67 -0.75
N ILE A 87 27.24 -15.10 -1.22
CA ILE A 87 26.83 -15.20 -2.62
C ILE A 87 27.51 -14.08 -3.40
N SER A 88 28.54 -14.46 -4.15
CA SER A 88 29.29 -13.54 -5.01
C SER A 88 28.40 -12.96 -6.12
N ARG A 89 28.74 -11.75 -6.58
CA ARG A 89 28.02 -11.08 -7.66
C ARG A 89 28.22 -11.87 -8.96
N PRO A 90 27.16 -12.31 -9.65
CA PRO A 90 27.29 -12.98 -10.93
C PRO A 90 28.00 -12.07 -11.95
N LYS A 91 28.90 -12.66 -12.75
CA LYS A 91 29.66 -11.93 -13.78
C LYS A 91 28.76 -11.65 -15.00
N GLY A 92 28.83 -10.43 -15.52
CA GLY A 92 28.14 -10.00 -16.74
C GLY A 92 27.16 -8.84 -16.53
N THR A 93 26.39 -8.51 -17.56
CA THR A 93 25.35 -7.47 -17.49
C THR A 93 24.01 -8.11 -17.15
N ALA A 94 23.36 -7.62 -16.07
CA ALA A 94 22.03 -8.06 -15.67
C ALA A 94 21.02 -7.86 -16.81
N GLY A 95 20.26 -8.90 -17.13
CA GLY A 95 19.31 -8.95 -18.26
C GLY A 95 19.91 -9.47 -19.57
N THR A 96 21.24 -9.47 -19.73
CA THR A 96 21.91 -10.02 -20.93
C THR A 96 22.63 -11.33 -20.63
N HIS A 97 23.37 -11.39 -19.52
CA HIS A 97 24.25 -12.53 -19.18
C HIS A 97 23.71 -13.36 -18.02
N PHE A 98 22.96 -12.73 -17.13
CA PHE A 98 22.27 -13.40 -16.04
C PHE A 98 20.98 -12.64 -15.72
N SER A 99 19.96 -13.38 -15.31
CA SER A 99 18.74 -12.80 -14.77
C SER A 99 18.86 -12.79 -13.25
N ILE A 100 18.78 -11.61 -12.64
CA ILE A 100 18.72 -11.45 -11.18
C ILE A 100 17.56 -12.28 -10.62
N GLN A 101 16.44 -12.30 -11.35
CA GLN A 101 15.32 -13.14 -10.99
C GLN A 101 15.69 -14.61 -11.05
N VAL A 102 16.42 -15.11 -12.05
CA VAL A 102 16.86 -16.53 -12.06
C VAL A 102 17.85 -16.83 -10.93
N ALA A 103 18.83 -15.95 -10.68
CA ALA A 103 19.79 -16.09 -9.58
C ALA A 103 19.13 -16.06 -8.19
N MET A 104 18.02 -15.31 -8.05
CA MET A 104 17.20 -15.23 -6.85
C MET A 104 15.95 -16.15 -6.88
N LYS A 105 15.75 -16.95 -7.94
CA LYS A 105 14.60 -17.83 -8.19
C LYS A 105 13.20 -17.17 -8.30
N LEU A 106 13.08 -16.01 -8.95
CA LEU A 106 11.89 -15.12 -9.03
C LEU A 106 11.32 -14.89 -10.46
N ALA A 107 11.65 -15.69 -11.48
CA ALA A 107 11.47 -15.31 -12.90
C ALA A 107 10.00 -15.21 -13.40
N SER A 108 9.63 -14.06 -14.01
CA SER A 108 8.55 -13.96 -15.04
C SER A 108 8.55 -12.64 -15.87
N SER A 109 8.47 -12.81 -17.21
CA SER A 109 8.12 -11.90 -18.33
C SER A 109 9.09 -10.79 -18.82
N GLN A 110 9.39 -10.81 -20.14
CA GLN A 110 10.24 -9.90 -20.93
C GLN A 110 9.77 -8.43 -20.98
N GLU A 111 8.49 -8.16 -20.75
CA GLU A 111 7.93 -6.79 -20.78
C GLU A 111 8.49 -5.89 -19.66
N LYS A 112 9.07 -6.50 -18.63
CA LYS A 112 9.64 -5.81 -17.47
C LYS A 112 10.98 -5.12 -17.78
N ASP A 113 11.73 -5.58 -18.79
CA ASP A 113 13.11 -5.16 -19.09
C ASP A 113 13.22 -3.76 -19.70
N LEU A 114 12.31 -3.37 -20.60
CA LEU A 114 12.30 -2.02 -21.16
C LEU A 114 11.98 -0.96 -20.08
N LYS A 115 11.15 -1.33 -19.09
CA LYS A 115 10.87 -0.49 -17.92
C LYS A 115 12.04 -0.41 -16.92
N TYR A 116 12.99 -1.36 -16.95
CA TYR A 116 14.19 -1.33 -16.08
C TYR A 116 15.22 -0.28 -16.54
N LYS A 117 15.43 -0.11 -17.85
CA LYS A 117 16.41 0.86 -18.39
C LYS A 117 16.07 2.32 -18.03
N ALA A 118 14.78 2.68 -17.97
CA ALA A 118 14.34 4.04 -17.65
C ALA A 118 14.51 4.43 -16.15
N ILE A 119 14.95 3.50 -15.29
CA ILE A 119 15.08 3.72 -13.83
C ILE A 119 16.55 3.78 -13.40
N GLN A 120 17.44 3.13 -14.16
CA GLN A 120 18.88 3.26 -13.98
C GLN A 120 19.34 4.73 -14.08
N LEU A 121 18.67 5.56 -14.90
CA LEU A 121 19.01 6.99 -15.09
C LEU A 121 18.74 7.89 -13.87
N THR A 122 17.86 7.49 -12.94
CA THR A 122 17.61 8.23 -11.69
C THR A 122 18.45 7.68 -10.52
N TRP A 123 18.74 6.38 -10.53
CA TRP A 123 19.56 5.76 -9.50
C TRP A 123 21.00 6.26 -9.50
N SER A 124 21.57 6.54 -10.68
CA SER A 124 22.93 7.09 -10.81
C SER A 124 23.12 8.47 -10.16
N LYS A 125 22.04 9.26 -10.05
CA LYS A 125 22.08 10.62 -9.49
C LYS A 125 22.04 10.67 -7.95
N ILE A 126 21.67 9.57 -7.29
CA ILE A 126 21.65 9.52 -5.82
C ILE A 126 23.11 9.44 -5.31
N PRO A 127 23.53 10.32 -4.37
CA PRO A 127 24.87 10.28 -3.79
C PRO A 127 25.21 8.91 -3.20
N ALA A 128 26.47 8.48 -3.36
CA ALA A 128 26.94 7.19 -2.86
C ALA A 128 26.71 7.01 -1.34
N LEU A 129 26.86 8.08 -0.56
CA LEU A 129 26.62 8.07 0.89
C LEU A 129 25.17 7.72 1.23
N ALA A 130 24.20 8.29 0.51
CA ALA A 130 22.78 8.00 0.74
C ALA A 130 22.42 6.56 0.38
N LYS A 131 23.04 6.00 -0.67
CA LYS A 131 22.90 4.58 -1.02
C LYS A 131 23.48 3.68 0.07
N ALA A 132 24.67 4.01 0.58
CA ALA A 132 25.30 3.25 1.66
C ALA A 132 24.42 3.24 2.92
N ASN A 133 23.85 4.38 3.31
CA ASN A 133 22.92 4.46 4.45
C ASN A 133 21.67 3.60 4.24
N LEU A 134 21.09 3.63 3.03
CA LEU A 134 19.96 2.78 2.66
C LEU A 134 20.32 1.29 2.80
N TYR A 135 21.49 0.88 2.30
CA TYR A 135 21.93 -0.52 2.36
C TYR A 135 22.21 -0.98 3.79
N SER A 136 22.84 -0.14 4.62
CA SER A 136 23.06 -0.43 6.03
C SER A 136 21.73 -0.62 6.77
N ALA A 137 20.79 0.31 6.62
CA ALA A 137 19.47 0.20 7.23
C ALA A 137 18.69 -1.04 6.75
N ALA A 138 18.79 -1.39 5.46
CA ALA A 138 18.16 -2.58 4.90
C ALA A 138 18.77 -3.89 5.46
N ARG A 139 20.10 -3.94 5.64
CA ARG A 139 20.80 -5.09 6.23
C ARG A 139 20.49 -5.29 7.70
N GLU A 140 20.32 -4.20 8.45
CA GLU A 140 19.90 -4.26 9.85
C GLU A 140 18.50 -4.87 9.99
N LYS A 141 17.57 -4.48 9.11
CA LYS A 141 16.19 -4.99 9.12
C LYS A 141 16.07 -6.40 8.57
N HIS A 142 16.85 -6.77 7.56
CA HIS A 142 16.72 -8.06 6.88
C HIS A 142 18.05 -8.81 6.89
N LYS A 143 18.20 -9.73 7.87
CA LYS A 143 19.42 -10.57 8.03
C LYS A 143 19.83 -11.30 6.74
N TYR A 144 18.86 -11.72 5.91
CA TYR A 144 19.13 -12.36 4.61
C TYR A 144 19.97 -11.48 3.67
N LEU A 145 19.83 -10.15 3.71
CA LEU A 145 20.59 -9.27 2.82
C LEU A 145 22.09 -9.24 3.16
N LYS A 146 22.48 -9.69 4.36
CA LYS A 146 23.89 -9.75 4.77
C LYS A 146 24.68 -10.84 4.05
N CYS A 147 24.03 -11.82 3.43
CA CYS A 147 24.73 -12.90 2.71
C CYS A 147 25.20 -12.51 1.30
N PHE A 148 24.81 -11.34 0.80
CA PHE A 148 25.20 -10.86 -0.53
C PHE A 148 26.40 -9.92 -0.45
N GLU A 149 27.44 -10.26 -1.19
CA GLU A 149 28.65 -9.44 -1.26
C GLU A 149 28.37 -8.08 -1.93
N ASN A 150 28.98 -6.99 -1.45
CA ASN A 150 28.89 -5.66 -2.07
C ASN A 150 27.44 -5.15 -2.26
N ASP A 151 26.48 -5.62 -1.46
CA ASP A 151 25.09 -5.15 -1.44
C ASP A 151 24.36 -5.19 -2.80
N TRP A 152 24.82 -6.01 -3.75
CA TRP A 152 24.28 -5.99 -5.11
C TRP A 152 22.79 -6.39 -5.14
N ALA A 153 22.38 -7.36 -4.31
CA ALA A 153 21.00 -7.78 -4.20
C ALA A 153 20.13 -6.68 -3.57
N THR A 154 20.64 -6.00 -2.54
CA THR A 154 19.98 -4.86 -1.90
C THR A 154 19.79 -3.70 -2.88
N GLU A 155 20.79 -3.43 -3.73
CA GLU A 155 20.67 -2.44 -4.80
C GLU A 155 19.54 -2.78 -5.79
N GLU A 156 19.44 -4.04 -6.23
CA GLU A 156 18.43 -4.46 -7.18
C GLU A 156 17.02 -4.46 -6.58
N LEU A 157 16.88 -4.85 -5.31
CA LEU A 157 15.63 -4.73 -4.56
C LEU A 157 15.22 -3.26 -4.42
N ALA A 158 16.15 -2.36 -4.11
CA ALA A 158 15.87 -0.93 -4.02
C ALA A 158 15.40 -0.38 -5.39
N LYS A 159 16.09 -0.72 -6.48
CA LYS A 159 15.65 -0.33 -7.84
C LYS A 159 14.24 -0.80 -8.14
N MET A 160 13.91 -2.04 -7.80
CA MET A 160 12.58 -2.61 -7.98
C MET A 160 11.52 -1.92 -7.10
N TYR A 161 11.85 -1.56 -5.86
CA TYR A 161 10.96 -0.80 -4.99
C TYR A 161 10.64 0.59 -5.58
N PHE A 162 11.66 1.35 -5.97
CA PHE A 162 11.44 2.68 -6.60
C PHE A 162 10.67 2.58 -7.92
N LYS A 163 10.85 1.49 -8.67
CA LYS A 163 10.03 1.19 -9.86
C LYS A 163 8.56 1.07 -9.52
N ASN A 164 8.24 0.26 -8.52
CA ASN A 164 6.86 0.01 -8.10
C ASN A 164 6.24 1.26 -7.48
N LEU A 165 6.99 1.99 -6.65
CA LEU A 165 6.56 3.25 -6.05
C LEU A 165 6.24 4.29 -7.12
N ARG A 166 7.13 4.48 -8.09
CA ARG A 166 6.91 5.39 -9.22
C ARG A 166 5.71 4.95 -10.07
N GLY A 167 5.59 3.64 -10.32
CA GLY A 167 4.41 3.06 -10.96
C GLY A 167 3.13 3.46 -10.23
N ASN A 168 3.09 3.25 -8.91
CA ASN A 168 1.95 3.60 -8.08
C ASN A 168 1.63 5.10 -8.11
N HIS A 169 2.65 5.97 -8.02
CA HIS A 169 2.46 7.42 -8.10
C HIS A 169 1.84 7.87 -9.43
N TYR A 170 2.20 7.23 -10.56
CA TYR A 170 1.53 7.50 -11.84
C TYR A 170 0.06 7.05 -11.85
N HIS A 171 -0.26 5.91 -11.22
CA HIS A 171 -1.65 5.43 -11.13
C HIS A 171 -2.50 6.34 -10.24
N GLN A 172 -1.95 6.78 -9.11
CA GLN A 172 -2.59 7.70 -8.16
C GLN A 172 -2.64 9.15 -8.66
N GLY A 173 -1.89 9.49 -9.71
CA GLY A 173 -1.85 10.84 -10.27
C GLY A 173 -0.94 11.83 -9.53
N TYR A 174 -0.12 11.36 -8.58
CA TYR A 174 0.87 12.20 -7.88
C TYR A 174 2.01 12.67 -8.78
N LEU A 175 2.32 11.91 -9.84
CA LEU A 175 3.33 12.28 -10.83
C LEU A 175 2.65 12.54 -12.17
N GLN A 176 2.93 13.70 -12.79
CA GLN A 176 2.49 13.97 -14.15
C GLN A 176 3.23 13.04 -15.12
N VAL A 177 2.45 12.32 -15.93
CA VAL A 177 2.99 11.56 -17.06
C VAL A 177 3.42 12.59 -18.10
N PRO A 178 4.68 12.56 -18.60
CA PRO A 178 5.10 13.47 -19.67
C PRO A 178 4.16 13.37 -20.88
N ASP A 179 3.86 14.48 -21.53
CA ASP A 179 2.79 14.58 -22.56
C ASP A 179 2.93 13.53 -23.68
N GLY A 180 4.16 13.22 -24.08
CA GLY A 180 4.45 12.20 -25.09
C GLY A 180 4.06 10.78 -24.70
N TYR A 181 3.79 10.50 -23.43
CA TYR A 181 3.43 9.19 -22.89
C TYR A 181 1.97 9.12 -22.41
N SER A 182 1.18 10.18 -22.59
CA SER A 182 -0.23 10.25 -22.20
C SER A 182 -1.07 9.10 -22.77
N HIS A 183 -0.81 8.72 -24.01
CA HIS A 183 -1.50 7.61 -24.71
C HIS A 183 -1.31 6.24 -24.03
N PHE A 184 -0.20 6.01 -23.32
CA PHE A 184 -0.01 4.76 -22.57
C PHE A 184 -0.99 4.62 -21.41
N LYS A 185 -1.43 5.73 -20.81
CA LYS A 185 -2.45 5.72 -19.74
C LYS A 185 -3.82 5.34 -20.31
N ALA A 186 -4.16 5.87 -21.49
CA ALA A 186 -5.38 5.50 -22.20
C ALA A 186 -5.37 4.01 -22.58
N ASN A 187 -4.26 3.51 -23.15
CA ASN A 187 -4.13 2.09 -23.49
C ASN A 187 -4.11 1.18 -22.25
N SER A 188 -3.44 1.56 -21.16
CA SER A 188 -3.44 0.75 -19.94
C SER A 188 -4.82 0.69 -19.27
N ALA A 189 -5.59 1.78 -19.34
CA ALA A 189 -6.95 1.80 -18.83
C ALA A 189 -7.89 0.92 -19.68
N GLN A 190 -7.65 0.83 -20.98
CA GLN A 190 -8.37 -0.10 -21.87
C GLN A 190 -7.94 -1.55 -21.66
N HIS A 191 -6.67 -1.78 -21.32
CA HIS A 191 -6.10 -3.11 -21.20
C HIS A 191 -6.20 -3.63 -19.76
N ASN A 192 -7.37 -4.14 -19.37
CA ASN A 192 -7.53 -4.88 -18.12
C ASN A 192 -6.75 -6.19 -18.17
N GLN A 193 -5.51 -6.21 -17.65
CA GLN A 193 -4.70 -7.44 -17.54
C GLN A 193 -5.38 -8.53 -16.69
N SER A 194 -6.31 -8.13 -15.82
CA SER A 194 -7.14 -9.03 -15.04
C SER A 194 -8.28 -9.64 -15.85
N ALA A 195 -8.68 -9.08 -16.99
CA ALA A 195 -9.80 -9.59 -17.78
C ALA A 195 -9.67 -11.07 -18.18
N PRO A 196 -8.53 -11.57 -18.70
CA PRO A 196 -8.38 -13.00 -18.98
C PRO A 196 -8.41 -13.85 -17.70
N CYS A 197 -7.79 -13.39 -16.61
CA CYS A 197 -7.82 -14.10 -15.33
C CYS A 197 -9.25 -14.18 -14.75
N ILE A 198 -9.99 -13.06 -14.78
CA ILE A 198 -11.39 -12.98 -14.35
C ILE A 198 -12.27 -13.88 -15.23
N LYS A 199 -12.06 -13.90 -16.56
CA LYS A 199 -12.79 -14.80 -17.47
C LYS A 199 -12.53 -16.27 -17.12
N ARG A 200 -11.26 -16.65 -16.89
CA ARG A 200 -10.90 -18.01 -16.47
C ARG A 200 -11.49 -18.37 -15.12
N ALA A 201 -11.40 -17.49 -14.12
CA ALA A 201 -11.97 -17.70 -12.80
C ALA A 201 -13.50 -17.87 -12.87
N LYS A 202 -14.20 -17.03 -13.65
CA LYS A 202 -15.65 -17.18 -13.88
C LYS A 202 -16.00 -18.49 -14.57
N ALA A 203 -15.21 -18.92 -15.57
CA ALA A 203 -15.44 -20.20 -16.25
C ALA A 203 -15.27 -21.39 -15.30
N VAL A 204 -14.26 -21.35 -14.42
CA VAL A 204 -14.05 -22.38 -13.38
C VAL A 204 -15.20 -22.39 -12.38
N MET A 205 -15.65 -21.23 -11.91
CA MET A 205 -16.80 -21.13 -11.01
C MET A 205 -18.09 -21.67 -11.64
N LEU A 206 -18.34 -21.34 -12.92
CA LEU A 206 -19.52 -21.82 -13.65
C LEU A 206 -19.50 -23.35 -13.79
N LYS A 207 -18.35 -23.93 -14.19
CA LYS A 207 -18.18 -25.39 -14.23
C LYS A 207 -18.43 -26.06 -12.88
N HIS A 208 -17.96 -25.45 -11.80
CA HIS A 208 -18.20 -25.98 -10.46
C HIS A 208 -19.69 -25.90 -10.07
N GLN A 209 -20.39 -24.84 -10.49
CA GLN A 209 -21.82 -24.70 -10.25
C GLN A 209 -22.63 -25.74 -11.04
N GLU A 210 -22.30 -25.96 -12.30
CA GLU A 210 -22.92 -27.00 -13.15
C GLU A 210 -22.70 -28.40 -12.56
N ALA A 211 -21.49 -28.71 -12.11
CA ALA A 211 -21.17 -30.00 -11.49
C ALA A 211 -21.95 -30.23 -10.18
N ARG A 212 -22.20 -29.18 -9.38
CA ARG A 212 -23.06 -29.28 -8.18
C ARG A 212 -24.52 -29.53 -8.56
N ALA A 213 -25.05 -28.77 -9.51
CA ALA A 213 -26.42 -28.93 -9.98
C ALA A 213 -26.68 -30.34 -10.56
N GLN A 214 -25.72 -30.91 -11.28
CA GLN A 214 -25.82 -32.29 -11.79
C GLN A 214 -25.86 -33.32 -10.66
N LYS A 215 -25.02 -33.17 -9.62
CA LYS A 215 -25.03 -34.07 -8.46
C LYS A 215 -26.37 -34.00 -7.71
N ASP A 216 -26.90 -32.80 -7.50
CA ASP A 216 -28.19 -32.61 -6.84
C ASP A 216 -29.34 -33.21 -7.66
N ALA A 217 -29.31 -33.08 -8.99
CA ALA A 217 -30.30 -33.68 -9.88
C ALA A 217 -30.24 -35.22 -9.86
N SER A 218 -29.04 -35.81 -9.90
CA SER A 218 -28.87 -37.26 -9.79
C SER A 218 -29.33 -37.80 -8.44
N LYS A 219 -29.09 -37.07 -7.36
CA LYS A 219 -29.58 -37.44 -6.03
C LYS A 219 -31.12 -37.47 -5.96
N HIS A 220 -31.78 -36.45 -6.52
CA HIS A 220 -33.25 -36.43 -6.59
C HIS A 220 -33.85 -37.53 -7.47
N GLN A 221 -33.15 -37.96 -8.53
CA GLN A 221 -33.60 -39.10 -9.33
C GLN A 221 -33.51 -40.41 -8.54
N GLN A 222 -32.44 -40.61 -7.78
CA GLN A 222 -32.30 -41.79 -6.91
C GLN A 222 -33.38 -41.83 -5.82
N GLU A 223 -33.66 -40.69 -5.17
CA GLU A 223 -34.73 -40.57 -4.17
C GLU A 223 -36.14 -40.80 -4.75
N ALA A 224 -36.34 -40.55 -6.04
CA ALA A 224 -37.63 -40.77 -6.71
C ALA A 224 -37.80 -42.23 -7.21
N GLU A 225 -36.70 -42.93 -7.52
CA GLU A 225 -36.73 -44.35 -7.89
C GLU A 225 -36.77 -45.28 -6.67
N GLU A 226 -36.27 -44.84 -5.51
CA GLU A 226 -36.59 -45.44 -4.22
C GLU A 226 -38.05 -45.09 -3.84
N GLU A 227 -39.01 -45.61 -4.60
CA GLU A 227 -40.38 -45.70 -4.10
C GLU A 227 -40.35 -46.52 -2.81
N PRO A 228 -40.99 -46.04 -1.73
CA PRO A 228 -40.98 -46.74 -0.47
C PRO A 228 -41.78 -48.04 -0.64
N ASP A 229 -41.07 -49.16 -0.67
CA ASP A 229 -41.63 -50.51 -0.60
C ASP A 229 -42.24 -50.71 0.81
N ILE A 230 -43.38 -50.06 1.02
CA ILE A 230 -44.24 -50.24 2.18
C ILE A 230 -45.10 -51.45 1.89
N GLU A 231 -44.63 -52.62 2.29
CA GLU A 231 -45.38 -53.79 2.79
C GLU A 231 -44.29 -54.84 3.14
N LYS A 232 -44.19 -55.48 4.29
CA LYS A 232 -45.10 -55.77 5.39
C LYS A 232 -44.24 -56.39 6.51
N ASP A 233 -44.52 -56.00 7.75
CA ASP A 233 -44.62 -56.89 8.90
C ASP A 233 -43.38 -57.71 9.33
N SER A 234 -42.77 -57.35 10.47
CA SER A 234 -42.46 -58.34 11.53
C SER A 234 -41.93 -57.67 12.80
N MET A 235 -42.83 -57.63 13.79
CA MET A 235 -42.60 -57.65 15.23
C MET A 235 -41.16 -57.79 15.73
N GLY A 236 -40.73 -56.75 16.45
CA GLY A 236 -40.16 -56.87 17.79
C GLY A 236 -38.69 -57.28 17.88
N GLN A 237 -37.82 -56.33 18.20
CA GLN A 237 -36.73 -56.53 19.16
C GLN A 237 -36.15 -55.18 19.62
N GLN A 238 -35.62 -55.24 20.83
CA GLN A 238 -35.42 -54.17 21.80
C GLN A 238 -34.31 -53.15 21.45
N PRO A 239 -34.30 -51.99 22.13
CA PRO A 239 -33.24 -51.00 21.98
C PRO A 239 -32.02 -51.42 22.79
N GLU A 240 -30.96 -51.88 22.12
CA GLU A 240 -29.62 -51.83 22.69
C GLU A 240 -28.90 -50.57 22.19
N GLU A 241 -28.70 -49.67 23.14
CA GLU A 241 -27.82 -48.51 23.04
C GLU A 241 -26.40 -48.97 22.73
N MET A 242 -25.96 -48.79 21.49
CA MET A 242 -24.55 -48.90 21.13
C MET A 242 -23.99 -47.49 20.94
N GLN A 243 -23.35 -46.98 21.99
CA GLN A 243 -22.42 -45.87 21.93
C GLN A 243 -21.35 -46.19 20.88
N VAL A 244 -21.33 -45.42 19.79
CA VAL A 244 -20.24 -45.47 18.82
C VAL A 244 -19.37 -44.26 19.07
N ASP A 245 -18.13 -44.53 19.48
CA ASP A 245 -17.10 -43.55 19.72
C ASP A 245 -16.90 -42.66 18.47
N ARG A 246 -17.01 -41.36 18.71
CA ARG A 246 -16.78 -40.30 17.74
C ARG A 246 -15.28 -40.15 17.54
N GLU A 247 -14.68 -41.07 16.80
CA GLU A 247 -13.29 -40.93 16.36
C GLU A 247 -13.20 -39.83 15.29
N ASN A 248 -12.40 -38.84 15.63
CA ASN A 248 -11.79 -37.80 14.80
C ASN A 248 -11.62 -38.23 13.33
N ASN A 249 -12.46 -37.66 12.47
CA ASN A 249 -12.18 -37.61 11.04
C ASN A 249 -11.24 -36.43 10.79
N GLU A 250 -9.94 -36.66 10.96
CA GLU A 250 -8.92 -35.73 10.49
C GLU A 250 -8.96 -35.68 8.96
N ASP A 251 -9.50 -34.57 8.48
CA ASP A 251 -9.49 -34.08 7.11
C ASP A 251 -8.04 -34.01 6.58
N HIS A 252 -7.56 -35.13 6.06
CA HIS A 252 -6.40 -35.15 5.17
C HIS A 252 -6.84 -34.60 3.82
N GLY A 253 -6.75 -33.27 3.69
CA GLY A 253 -6.82 -32.56 2.43
C GLY A 253 -5.79 -33.11 1.45
N GLU A 254 -6.24 -34.00 0.57
CA GLU A 254 -5.52 -34.47 -0.60
C GLU A 254 -5.10 -33.26 -1.45
N GLY A 255 -3.78 -33.11 -1.58
CA GLY A 255 -3.15 -32.18 -2.49
C GLY A 255 -3.60 -32.49 -3.92
N ALA A 256 -4.47 -31.62 -4.44
CA ALA A 256 -4.81 -31.57 -5.86
C ALA A 256 -3.51 -31.40 -6.66
N SER A 257 -3.06 -32.52 -7.24
CA SER A 257 -1.96 -32.58 -8.18
C SER A 257 -2.38 -31.80 -9.41
N ALA A 258 -1.75 -30.63 -9.60
CA ALA A 258 -1.90 -29.82 -10.79
C ALA A 258 -1.44 -30.64 -12.00
N ALA A 259 -2.39 -31.16 -12.77
CA ALA A 259 -2.15 -31.65 -14.11
C ALA A 259 -1.63 -30.48 -14.95
N GLY A 260 -0.32 -30.50 -15.22
CA GLY A 260 0.34 -29.60 -16.15
C GLY A 260 -0.10 -29.95 -17.57
N ASP A 261 -1.07 -29.19 -18.06
CA ASP A 261 -1.47 -29.19 -19.46
C ASP A 261 -0.39 -28.42 -20.24
N GLN A 262 0.51 -29.16 -20.89
CA GLN A 262 1.56 -28.63 -21.75
C GLN A 262 1.03 -28.50 -23.17
N ASP A 263 0.35 -27.39 -23.45
CA ASP A 263 0.09 -26.96 -24.83
C ASP A 263 1.42 -26.54 -25.47
N SER A 264 1.93 -27.45 -26.31
CA SER A 264 3.11 -27.27 -27.15
C SER A 264 2.69 -26.56 -28.44
N GLU A 265 2.71 -25.22 -28.43
CA GLU A 265 2.59 -24.42 -29.66
C GLU A 265 3.91 -24.52 -30.46
N SER A 266 3.91 -25.45 -31.41
CA SER A 266 4.87 -25.55 -32.50
C SER A 266 4.79 -24.31 -33.39
N HIS A 267 5.77 -23.41 -33.26
CA HIS A 267 5.97 -22.30 -34.19
C HIS A 267 7.09 -22.66 -35.17
N GLY A 268 6.71 -23.38 -36.23
CA GLY A 268 7.52 -23.55 -37.43
C GLY A 268 7.53 -22.25 -38.23
N GLY A 269 8.67 -21.58 -38.27
CA GLY A 269 8.90 -20.40 -39.08
C GLY A 269 10.16 -20.58 -39.91
N ASP A 270 10.07 -21.40 -40.95
CA ASP A 270 11.01 -21.38 -42.07
C ASP A 270 10.76 -20.10 -42.88
N LYS A 271 11.80 -19.27 -42.99
CA LYS A 271 11.94 -18.28 -44.05
C LYS A 271 13.40 -18.25 -44.49
N GLU A 272 13.66 -18.93 -45.61
CA GLU A 272 14.69 -18.53 -46.57
C GLU A 272 14.16 -17.37 -47.43
#